data_AF-A0A7Y6KK25-F1
#
_entry.id   AF-A0A7Y6KK25-F1
#
_cell.length_a   1.000
_cell.length_b   1.000
_cell.length_c   1.000
_cell.angle_alpha   90.00
_cell.angle_beta   90.00
_cell.angle_gamma   90.00
#
_symmetry.space_group_name_H-M   'P 1'
#
loop_
_entity.id
_entity.type
_entity.pdbx_description
1 polymer ?
#
loop_
_entity_poly.entity_id
_entity_poly.type
_entity_poly.pdbx_seq_one_letter_code
_entity_poly.pdbx_strand_id
1 'polypeptide(L)' 'MCVHVHLATALPDGVLTWVDRQAVHTRVYADSTLACGGNLTAVGRTVVDQALVAVGCETLATAGPCPLRLAS' A
#
# COMPACT_ATOMS: atom_id res chain seq x y z
N MET A 1 4.74 -9.13 8.48
CA MET A 1 4.83 -9.12 7.00
C MET A 1 5.15 -7.70 6.54
N CYS A 2 5.75 -7.47 5.37
CA CYS A 2 6.11 -6.10 4.95
C CYS A 2 5.19 -5.57 3.84
N VAL A 3 4.93 -4.26 3.82
CA VAL A 3 3.99 -3.61 2.89
C VAL A 3 4.71 -2.55 2.08
N HIS A 4 4.55 -2.60 0.75
CA HIS A 4 5.03 -1.59 -0.19
C HIS A 4 3.85 -0.80 -0.75
N VAL A 5 3.84 0.52 -0.58
CA VAL A 5 2.85 1.39 -1.22
C VAL A 5 3.48 2.04 -2.45
N HIS A 6 2.86 1.81 -3.60
CA HIS A 6 3.19 2.43 -4.87
C HIS A 6 2.09 3.42 -5.23
N LEU A 7 2.47 4.66 -5.57
CA LEU A 7 1.53 5.60 -6.15
C LEU A 7 1.33 5.24 -7.62
N ALA A 8 0.10 4.90 -7.97
CA ALA A 8 -0.31 4.55 -9.31
C ALA A 8 -1.04 5.73 -9.96
N THR A 9 -0.75 5.97 -11.23
CA THR A 9 -1.39 7.02 -12.05
C THR A 9 -2.48 6.47 -12.97
N ALA A 10 -2.65 5.14 -13.02
CA ALA A 10 -3.62 4.47 -13.86
C ALA A 10 -4.18 3.24 -13.12
N LEU A 11 -5.13 3.49 -12.21
CA LEU A 11 -6.00 2.46 -11.66
C LEU A 11 -7.31 2.39 -12.46
N PRO A 12 -8.05 1.26 -12.42
CA PRO A 12 -9.37 1.19 -13.03
C PRO A 12 -10.31 2.26 -12.46
N ASP A 13 -11.29 2.70 -13.27
CA ASP A 13 -12.22 3.76 -12.87
C ASP A 13 -12.92 3.44 -11.54
N GLY A 14 -12.88 4.41 -10.61
CA GLY A 14 -13.47 4.27 -9.27
C GLY A 14 -12.64 3.47 -8.27
N VAL A 15 -11.48 2.92 -8.66
CA VAL A 15 -10.59 2.19 -7.76
C VAL A 15 -9.56 3.15 -7.16
N LEU A 16 -9.60 3.33 -5.83
CA LEU A 16 -8.62 4.13 -5.10
C LEU A 16 -7.40 3.33 -4.64
N THR A 17 -7.57 2.03 -4.42
CA THR A 17 -6.49 1.15 -3.98
C THR A 17 -6.65 -0.24 -4.57
N TRP A 18 -5.53 -0.85 -4.95
CA TRP A 18 -5.45 -2.26 -5.33
C TRP A 18 -4.40 -2.96 -4.47
N VAL A 19 -4.76 -4.09 -3.87
CA VAL A 19 -3.85 -4.87 -3.02
C VAL A 19 -3.43 -6.15 -3.72
N ASP A 20 -2.14 -6.31 -3.96
CA ASP A 20 -1.50 -7.56 -4.41
C ASP A 20 -0.79 -8.21 -3.20
N ARG A 21 -1.41 -9.26 -2.67
CA ARG A 21 -0.91 -10.01 -1.52
C ARG A 21 -0.02 -11.16 -2.01
N GLN A 22 1.27 -11.11 -1.68
CA GLN A 22 2.22 -12.20 -1.94
C GLN A 22 2.55 -12.94 -0.65
N ALA A 23 3.23 -14.08 -0.73
CA ALA A 23 3.59 -14.87 0.45
C ALA A 23 4.54 -14.15 1.41
N VAL A 24 5.40 -13.26 0.88
CA VAL A 24 6.49 -12.61 1.63
C VAL A 24 6.30 -11.11 1.86
N HIS A 25 5.53 -10.44 1.01
CA HIS A 25 5.22 -9.01 1.12
C HIS A 25 3.86 -8.71 0.48
N THR A 26 3.27 -7.57 0.85
CA THR A 26 2.05 -7.05 0.24
C THR A 26 2.39 -5.78 -0.53
N ARG A 27 1.89 -5.66 -1.76
CA ARG A 27 1.97 -4.42 -2.54
C ARG A 27 0.62 -3.76 -2.55
N VAL A 28 0.60 -2.46 -2.34
CA VAL A 28 -0.59 -1.63 -2.48
C VAL A 28 -0.32 -0.61 -3.57
N TYR A 29 -1.16 -0.60 -4.58
CA TYR A 29 -1.19 0.45 -5.60
C TYR A 29 -2.26 1.44 -5.18
N ALA A 30 -1.84 2.61 -4.70
CA ALA A 30 -2.72 3.67 -4.24
C ALA A 30 -2.84 4.72 -5.33
N ASP A 31 -4.06 5.22 -5.56
CA ASP A 31 -4.27 6.33 -6.49
C ASP A 31 -3.46 7.55 -6.04
N SER A 32 -2.87 8.25 -7.02
CA SER A 32 -2.04 9.42 -6.76
C SER A 32 -2.75 10.53 -5.95
N THR A 33 -4.08 10.63 -6.03
CA THR A 33 -4.88 11.59 -5.25
C THR A 33 -4.87 11.33 -3.74
N LEU A 34 -4.50 10.12 -3.30
CA LEU A 34 -4.34 9.78 -1.89
C LEU A 34 -3.04 10.33 -1.29
N ALA A 35 -2.15 10.88 -2.11
CA ALA A 35 -0.85 11.37 -1.71
C ALA A 35 -0.66 12.86 -2.00
N CYS A 36 0.22 13.49 -1.22
CA CYS A 36 0.71 14.84 -1.46
C CYS A 36 2.23 14.83 -1.32
N GLY A 37 2.95 15.37 -2.31
CA GLY A 37 4.42 15.39 -2.31
C GLY A 37 5.06 14.00 -2.22
N GLY A 38 4.46 12.99 -2.87
CA GLY A 38 4.96 11.61 -2.87
C GLY A 38 4.70 10.82 -1.58
N ASN A 39 4.05 11.42 -0.59
CA ASN A 39 3.70 10.76 0.68
C ASN A 39 2.17 10.63 0.81
N LEU A 40 1.70 9.52 1.37
CA LEU A 40 0.28 9.37 1.68
C LEU A 40 -0.18 10.49 2.62
N THR A 41 -1.32 11.09 2.29
CA THR A 41 -2.06 11.95 3.23
C THR A 41 -2.62 11.12 4.38
N ALA A 42 -3.12 11.76 5.45
CA ALA A 42 -3.81 11.04 6.53
C ALA A 42 -5.03 10.26 6.01
N VAL A 43 -5.79 10.84 5.07
CA VAL A 43 -6.92 10.17 4.41
C VAL A 43 -6.42 9.01 3.57
N GLY A 44 -5.39 9.21 2.75
CA GLY A 44 -4.79 8.17 1.93
C GLY A 44 -4.28 6.98 2.73
N ARG A 45 -3.68 7.25 3.89
CA ARG A 45 -3.26 6.21 4.84
C ARG A 45 -4.45 5.40 5.35
N THR A 46 -5.53 6.06 5.77
CA THR A 46 -6.75 5.37 6.22
C THR A 46 -7.34 4.49 5.12
N VAL A 47 -7.40 4.98 3.87
CA VAL A 47 -7.90 4.20 2.73
C VAL A 47 -7.03 2.96 2.47
N VAL A 48 -5.71 3.11 2.49
CA VAL A 48 -4.78 1.98 2.34
C VAL A 48 -4.92 0.97 3.48
N ASP A 49 -5.01 1.44 4.73
CA ASP A 49 -5.16 0.56 5.89
C ASP A 49 -6.49 -0.21 5.84
N GLN A 50 -7.59 0.43 5.40
CA GLN A 50 -8.87 -0.24 5.18
C GLN A 50 -8.77 -1.31 4.09
N ALA A 51 -8.09 -1.03 2.98
CA ALA A 51 -7.89 -2.00 1.90
C ALA A 51 -7.06 -3.21 2.35
N LEU A 52 -6.01 -2.97 3.16
CA LEU A 52 -5.19 -4.03 3.75
C LEU A 52 -6.02 -4.93 4.69
N VAL A 53 -6.79 -4.33 5.59
CA VAL A 53 -7.67 -5.07 6.51
C VAL A 53 -8.71 -5.90 5.75
N ALA A 54 -9.29 -5.35 4.67
CA ALA A 54 -10.28 -6.04 3.85
C ALA A 54 -9.76 -7.33 3.21
N VAL A 55 -8.44 -7.44 2.97
CA VAL A 55 -7.80 -8.65 2.43
C VAL A 55 -7.04 -9.47 3.49
N GLY A 56 -7.28 -9.18 4.77
CA GLY A 56 -6.68 -9.89 5.90
C GLY A 56 -5.19 -9.64 6.07
N CYS A 57 -4.71 -8.45 5.73
CA CYS A 57 -3.34 -8.00 5.94
C CYS A 57 -3.21 -7.09 7.17
N GLU A 58 -1.99 -6.98 7.68
CA GLU A 58 -1.59 -5.99 8.69
C GLU A 58 -1.72 -4.55 8.11
N THR A 59 -1.98 -3.56 8.97
CA THR A 59 -1.99 -2.14 8.56
C THR A 59 -0.57 -1.62 8.38
N LEU A 60 -0.41 -0.44 7.76
CA LEU A 60 0.89 0.21 7.64
C LEU A 60 1.55 0.53 8.98
N ALA A 61 0.77 0.66 10.06
CA ALA A 61 1.31 0.89 11.41
C ALA A 61 1.90 -0.37 12.05
N THR A 62 1.40 -1.54 11.69
CA THR A 62 1.80 -2.82 12.27
C THR A 62 2.66 -3.67 11.33
N ALA A 63 2.71 -3.31 10.05
CA ALA A 63 3.58 -3.95 9.07
C ALA A 63 5.04 -3.88 9.54
N GLY A 64 5.71 -5.03 9.50
CA GLY A 64 7.12 -5.13 9.85
C GLY A 64 8.01 -4.45 8.80
N PRO A 65 9.27 -4.13 9.15
CA PRO A 65 10.23 -3.59 8.19
C PRO A 65 10.41 -4.59 7.04
N CYS A 66 10.47 -4.08 5.81
CA CYS A 66 10.81 -4.93 4.68
C CYS A 66 12.26 -5.42 4.83
N PRO A 67 12.52 -6.73 4.66
CA PRO A 67 13.89 -7.21 4.59
C PRO A 67 14.55 -6.47 3.44
N LEU A 68 15.58 -5.68 3.75
CA LEU A 68 16.40 -5.03 2.74
C LEU A 68 16.83 -6.11 1.76
N ARG A 69 16.46 -5.97 0.49
CA ARG A 69 17.13 -6.72 -0.57
C ARG A 69 18.60 -6.33 -0.46
N LEU A 70 19.44 -7.27 -0.02
CA LEU A 70 20.86 -7.25 -0.39
C LEU A 70 20.87 -7.10 -1.91
N ALA A 71 21.32 -5.95 -2.39
CA ALA A 71 21.54 -5.73 -3.81
C ALA A 71 22.42 -6.89 -4.31
N SER A 72 21.89 -7.66 -5.26
CA SER A 72 22.64 -8.65 -6.03
C SER A 72 23.24 -7.96 -7.24
#